data_AF-A0A932PMY9-F1
#
_entry.id   AF-A0A932PMY9-F1
#
_cell.length_a   1.000
_cell.length_b   1.000
_cell.length_c   1.000
_cell.angle_alpha   90.00
_cell.angle_beta   90.00
_cell.angle_gamma   90.00
#
_symmetry.space_group_name_H-M   'P 1'
#
loop_
_entity.id
_entity.type
_entity.pdbx_description
1 polymer ?
#
loop_
_entity_poly.entity_id
_entity_poly.type
_entity_poly.pdbx_seq_one_letter_code
_entity_poly.pdbx_strand_id
1 'polypeptide(L)'
;MTTLKTASASLPVSADALYAFLSDLSKHRAFLEPAAMNFQGDADKHSYTVEVMGMKMPQELVVKTRTPGQLVSLVPGAKKMFDHELRFEIAAAGGGSTLRLVDEADLPMMMQMMGAEKLLQGQLDSALARIQELAGEGKLS
;
A
#
# COMPACT_ATOMS: atom_id res chain seq x y z
N MET A 1 -16.71 7.32 11.11
CA MET A 1 -16.82 8.17 9.90
C MET A 1 -15.66 7.74 9.05
N THR A 2 -15.92 7.23 7.86
CA THR A 2 -14.88 6.63 7.02
C THR A 2 -14.04 7.72 6.37
N THR A 3 -12.73 7.68 6.61
CA THR A 3 -11.73 8.52 5.95
C THR A 3 -11.27 7.79 4.69
N LEU A 4 -11.32 8.47 3.54
CA LEU A 4 -10.84 7.95 2.26
C LEU A 4 -9.64 8.77 1.78
N LYS A 5 -8.51 8.12 1.54
CA LYS A 5 -7.31 8.72 0.95
C LYS A 5 -6.96 8.01 -0.35
N THR A 6 -6.41 8.76 -1.30
CA THR A 6 -6.05 8.22 -2.62
C THR A 6 -4.78 8.83 -3.16
N ALA A 7 -4.01 8.05 -3.90
CA ALA A 7 -2.89 8.51 -4.72
C ALA A 7 -2.93 7.77 -6.07
N SER A 8 -2.51 8.38 -7.17
CA SER A 8 -2.57 7.73 -8.49
C SER A 8 -1.44 8.14 -9.41
N ALA A 9 -0.95 7.19 -10.23
CA ALA A 9 0.10 7.42 -11.21
C ALA A 9 -0.10 6.58 -12.47
N SER A 10 0.46 7.05 -13.59
CA SER A 10 0.71 6.22 -14.77
C SER A 10 2.10 5.60 -14.67
N LEU A 11 2.22 4.34 -15.04
CA LEU A 11 3.43 3.54 -14.94
C LEU A 11 3.80 2.94 -16.31
N PRO A 12 5.08 2.94 -16.70
CA PRO A 12 5.55 2.36 -17.96
C PRO A 12 5.69 0.83 -17.88
N VAL A 13 4.79 0.16 -17.15
CA VAL A 13 4.79 -1.30 -16.97
C VAL A 13 3.41 -1.85 -17.30
N SER A 14 3.34 -3.08 -17.80
CA SER A 14 2.04 -3.72 -18.07
C SER A 14 1.25 -3.92 -16.79
N ALA A 15 -0.09 -3.94 -16.92
CA ALA A 15 -0.99 -4.23 -15.79
C ALA A 15 -0.68 -5.60 -15.17
N ASP A 16 -0.30 -6.59 -15.97
CA ASP A 16 0.05 -7.94 -15.50
C ASP A 16 1.33 -7.95 -14.66
N ALA A 17 2.39 -7.26 -15.10
CA ALA A 17 3.64 -7.16 -14.35
C ALA A 17 3.42 -6.44 -13.02
N LEU A 18 2.71 -5.31 -13.06
CA LEU A 18 2.34 -4.57 -11.85
C LEU A 18 1.52 -5.42 -10.89
N TYR A 19 0.52 -6.16 -11.41
CA TYR A 19 -0.28 -7.06 -10.60
C TYR A 19 0.55 -8.19 -10.00
N ALA A 20 1.44 -8.83 -10.76
CA ALA A 20 2.31 -9.89 -10.26
C ALA A 20 3.30 -9.39 -9.19
N PHE A 21 3.70 -8.12 -9.25
CA PHE A 21 4.46 -7.48 -8.21
C PHE A 21 3.60 -7.22 -6.95
N LEU A 22 2.43 -6.61 -7.10
CA LEU A 22 1.58 -6.20 -5.98
C LEU A 22 0.84 -7.36 -5.30
N SER A 23 0.54 -8.44 -6.02
CA SER A 23 -0.20 -9.59 -5.49
C SER A 23 0.64 -10.50 -4.60
N ASP A 24 1.97 -10.41 -4.68
CA ASP A 24 2.92 -11.08 -3.81
C ASP A 24 3.38 -10.12 -2.70
N LEU A 25 2.82 -10.29 -1.51
CA LEU A 25 3.03 -9.36 -0.40
C LEU A 25 4.47 -9.39 0.14
N SER A 26 5.25 -10.43 -0.16
CA SER A 26 6.66 -10.49 0.20
C SER A 26 7.50 -9.43 -0.53
N LYS A 27 7.02 -8.98 -1.70
CA LYS A 27 7.66 -7.93 -2.51
C LYS A 27 7.37 -6.52 -2.00
N HIS A 28 6.39 -6.34 -1.12
CA HIS A 28 5.98 -5.01 -0.63
C HIS A 28 7.09 -4.29 0.13
N ARG A 29 8.07 -5.05 0.64
CA ARG A 29 9.32 -4.51 1.18
C ARG A 29 9.94 -3.44 0.28
N ALA A 30 9.92 -3.65 -1.04
CA ALA A 30 10.61 -2.80 -2.00
C ALA A 30 10.10 -1.35 -2.04
N PHE A 31 8.82 -1.12 -1.68
CA PHE A 31 8.23 0.22 -1.61
C PHE A 31 7.90 0.71 -0.20
N LEU A 32 8.03 -0.15 0.80
CA LEU A 32 7.83 0.21 2.21
C LEU A 32 9.14 0.57 2.92
N GLU A 33 10.27 -0.03 2.53
CA GLU A 33 11.58 0.31 3.10
C GLU A 33 12.18 1.58 2.45
N PRO A 34 12.95 2.38 3.21
CA PRO A 34 13.46 2.11 4.57
C PRO A 34 12.51 2.49 5.71
N ALA A 35 11.33 3.07 5.43
CA ALA A 35 10.41 3.53 6.47
C ALA A 35 9.82 2.38 7.31
N ALA A 36 9.59 1.22 6.68
CA ALA A 36 9.19 -0.01 7.35
C ALA A 36 10.39 -0.74 7.96
N MET A 37 10.46 -0.77 9.30
CA MET A 37 11.44 -1.56 10.05
C MET A 37 10.94 -2.99 10.26
N ASN A 38 11.87 -3.95 10.34
CA ASN A 38 11.57 -5.36 10.63
C ASN A 38 10.52 -5.98 9.69
N PHE A 39 10.57 -5.63 8.41
CA PHE A 39 9.64 -6.19 7.42
C PHE A 39 9.76 -7.72 7.36
N GLN A 40 8.62 -8.38 7.45
CA GLN A 40 8.46 -9.82 7.25
C GLN A 40 7.21 -10.05 6.42
N GLY A 41 7.29 -10.83 5.36
CA GLY A 41 6.13 -11.10 4.51
C GLY A 41 6.27 -12.40 3.75
N ASP A 42 5.11 -12.94 3.40
CA ASP A 42 4.94 -14.05 2.48
C ASP A 42 3.98 -13.61 1.36
N ALA A 43 3.52 -14.56 0.54
CA ALA A 43 2.64 -14.22 -0.58
C ALA A 43 1.34 -13.52 -0.13
N ASP A 44 0.79 -13.85 1.04
CA ASP A 44 -0.57 -13.51 1.47
C ASP A 44 -0.65 -12.52 2.63
N LYS A 45 0.47 -12.24 3.30
CA LYS A 45 0.54 -11.24 4.37
C LYS A 45 1.92 -10.62 4.50
N HIS A 46 1.97 -9.44 5.09
CA HIS A 46 3.22 -8.88 5.59
C HIS A 46 2.99 -8.14 6.92
N SER A 47 4.07 -7.97 7.66
CA SER A 47 4.11 -7.15 8.87
C SER A 47 5.38 -6.33 8.91
N TYR A 48 5.29 -5.16 9.53
CA TYR A 48 6.40 -4.25 9.71
C TYR A 48 6.14 -3.32 10.89
N THR A 49 7.15 -2.56 11.28
CA THR A 49 7.03 -1.49 12.27
C THR A 49 7.36 -0.17 11.61
N VAL A 50 6.47 0.81 11.70
CA VAL A 50 6.75 2.19 11.30
C VAL A 50 6.92 3.06 12.53
N GLU A 51 7.77 4.08 12.42
CA GLU A 51 7.84 5.12 13.45
C GLU A 51 6.95 6.29 13.03
N VAL A 52 5.97 6.59 13.89
CA VAL A 52 5.04 7.69 13.68
C VAL A 52 5.08 8.57 14.91
N MET A 53 5.52 9.81 14.75
CA MET A 53 5.63 10.79 15.83
C MET A 53 6.45 10.27 17.04
N GLY A 54 7.52 9.53 16.79
CA GLY A 54 8.38 8.95 17.84
C GLY A 54 7.85 7.65 18.46
N MET A 55 6.67 7.18 18.05
CA MET A 55 6.10 5.92 18.51
C MET A 55 6.31 4.82 17.48
N LYS A 56 6.82 3.67 17.92
CA LYS A 56 6.92 2.46 17.10
C LYS A 56 5.57 1.78 17.01
N MET A 57 5.02 1.73 15.80
CA MET A 57 3.70 1.17 15.53
C MET A 57 3.85 -0.10 14.69
N PRO A 58 3.59 -1.29 15.26
CA PRO A 58 3.54 -2.51 14.48
C PRO A 58 2.27 -2.51 13.61
N GLN A 59 2.41 -2.96 12.37
CA GLN A 59 1.34 -3.14 11.41
C GLN A 59 1.42 -4.55 10.84
N GLU A 60 0.26 -5.15 10.57
CA GLU A 60 0.14 -6.36 9.78
C GLU A 60 -1.00 -6.17 8.79
N LEU A 61 -0.73 -6.49 7.52
CA LEU A 61 -1.71 -6.51 6.45
C LEU A 61 -1.81 -7.91 5.88
N VAL A 62 -3.04 -8.34 5.62
CA VAL A 62 -3.38 -9.63 5.03
C VAL A 62 -4.22 -9.40 3.78
N VAL A 63 -4.09 -10.29 2.80
CA VAL A 63 -4.91 -10.23 1.60
C VAL A 63 -6.38 -10.44 1.92
N LYS A 64 -7.21 -9.50 1.45
CA LYS A 64 -8.67 -9.63 1.41
C LYS A 64 -9.12 -10.17 0.05
N THR A 65 -8.69 -9.53 -1.03
CA THR A 65 -9.15 -9.84 -2.39
C THR A 65 -8.03 -9.66 -3.40
N ARG A 66 -7.99 -10.51 -4.42
CA ARG A 66 -7.18 -10.33 -5.63
C ARG A 66 -8.05 -10.52 -6.86
N THR A 67 -8.00 -9.56 -7.78
CA THR A 67 -8.58 -9.68 -9.12
C THR A 67 -7.45 -9.51 -10.12
N PRO A 68 -7.08 -10.55 -10.89
CA PRO A 68 -5.96 -10.51 -11.83
C PRO A 68 -5.97 -9.27 -12.73
N GLY A 69 -4.83 -8.56 -12.77
CA GLY A 69 -4.63 -7.35 -13.57
C GLY A 69 -5.45 -6.13 -13.14
N GLN A 70 -6.22 -6.20 -12.05
CA GLN A 70 -7.22 -5.19 -11.70
C GLN A 70 -7.16 -4.73 -10.24
N LEU A 71 -7.01 -5.65 -9.29
CA LEU A 71 -7.15 -5.32 -7.87
C LEU A 71 -6.26 -6.21 -7.00
N VAL A 72 -5.59 -5.59 -6.04
CA VAL A 72 -5.13 -6.24 -4.81
C VAL A 72 -5.69 -5.43 -3.64
N SER A 73 -6.44 -6.07 -2.75
CA SER A 73 -7.01 -5.43 -1.55
C SER A 73 -6.50 -6.12 -0.31
N LEU A 74 -6.03 -5.33 0.64
CA LEU A 74 -5.49 -5.74 1.92
C LEU A 74 -6.31 -5.17 3.07
N VAL A 75 -6.38 -5.92 4.16
CA VAL A 75 -6.98 -5.47 5.43
C VAL A 75 -6.02 -5.73 6.58
N PRO A 76 -6.18 -5.03 7.71
CA PRO A 76 -5.40 -5.31 8.90
C PRO A 76 -5.54 -6.76 9.36
N GLY A 77 -4.40 -7.36 9.72
CA GLY A 77 -4.31 -8.68 10.35
C GLY A 77 -4.57 -8.64 11.85
N ALA A 78 -3.89 -9.51 12.59
CA ALA A 78 -3.97 -9.60 14.04
C ALA A 78 -3.39 -8.35 14.73
N LYS A 79 -2.40 -7.70 14.12
CA LYS A 79 -1.78 -6.47 14.62
C LYS A 79 -2.37 -5.25 13.92
N LYS A 80 -3.52 -4.79 14.40
CA LYS A 80 -4.21 -3.60 13.88
C LYS A 80 -4.34 -2.50 14.92
N MET A 81 -4.26 -1.25 14.48
CA MET A 81 -4.54 -0.08 15.32
C MET A 81 -5.96 0.46 15.12
N PHE A 82 -6.45 0.35 13.90
CA PHE A 82 -7.79 0.71 13.44
C PHE A 82 -8.12 -0.17 12.24
N ASP A 83 -9.40 -0.26 11.91
CA ASP A 83 -9.84 -0.97 10.71
C ASP A 83 -9.65 -0.08 9.48
N HIS A 84 -9.09 -0.65 8.41
CA HIS A 84 -9.00 -0.02 7.12
C HIS A 84 -8.94 -1.05 5.98
N GLU A 85 -9.08 -0.59 4.75
CA GLU A 85 -8.84 -1.39 3.56
C GLU A 85 -7.92 -0.63 2.60
N LEU A 86 -6.72 -1.19 2.37
CA LEU A 86 -5.77 -0.68 1.40
C LEU A 86 -5.96 -1.40 0.06
N ARG A 87 -6.37 -0.66 -0.96
CA ARG A 87 -6.60 -1.16 -2.32
C ARG A 87 -5.56 -0.62 -3.29
N PHE A 88 -5.04 -1.53 -4.09
CA PHE A 88 -4.25 -1.27 -5.27
C PHE A 88 -5.12 -1.54 -6.49
N GLU A 89 -5.71 -0.48 -7.05
CA GLU A 89 -6.53 -0.54 -8.26
C GLU A 89 -5.63 -0.35 -9.48
N ILE A 90 -5.66 -1.31 -10.40
CA ILE A 90 -4.82 -1.38 -11.59
C ILE A 90 -5.71 -1.28 -12.81
N ALA A 91 -5.33 -0.46 -13.79
CA ALA A 91 -5.95 -0.49 -15.11
C ALA A 91 -4.89 -0.44 -16.21
N ALA A 92 -5.13 -1.17 -17.30
CA ALA A 92 -4.28 -1.06 -18.49
C ALA A 92 -4.44 0.34 -19.13
N ALA A 93 -3.33 0.92 -19.57
CA ALA A 93 -3.31 2.25 -20.19
C ALA A 93 -2.27 2.30 -21.31
N GLY A 94 -2.72 2.01 -22.54
CA GLY A 94 -1.83 1.95 -23.70
C GLY A 94 -0.71 0.92 -23.50
N GLY A 95 0.54 1.30 -23.79
CA GLY A 95 1.73 0.47 -23.57
C GLY A 95 2.17 0.33 -22.11
N GLY A 96 1.36 0.79 -21.14
CA GLY A 96 1.64 0.72 -19.70
C GLY A 96 0.37 0.49 -18.87
N SER A 97 0.35 1.05 -17.66
CA SER A 97 -0.75 0.88 -16.71
C SER A 97 -0.98 2.13 -15.87
N THR A 98 -2.14 2.24 -15.24
CA THR A 98 -2.38 3.16 -14.12
C THR A 98 -2.47 2.37 -12.83
N LEU A 99 -1.93 2.96 -11.77
CA LEU A 99 -2.08 2.51 -10.39
C LEU A 99 -2.81 3.57 -9.60
N ARG A 100 -3.86 3.16 -8.89
CA ARG A 100 -4.54 3.97 -7.89
C ARG A 100 -4.49 3.26 -6.54
N LEU A 101 -3.82 3.89 -5.58
CA LEU A 101 -3.85 3.50 -4.19
C LEU A 101 -5.09 4.13 -3.54
N VAL A 102 -5.84 3.34 -2.77
CA VAL A 102 -6.98 3.81 -1.99
C VAL A 102 -6.86 3.24 -0.58
N ASP A 103 -6.85 4.11 0.43
CA ASP A 103 -6.94 3.72 1.83
C ASP A 103 -8.27 4.19 2.39
N GLU A 104 -9.12 3.23 2.74
CA GLU A 104 -10.43 3.46 3.32
C GLU A 104 -10.40 3.05 4.80
N ALA A 105 -10.26 4.01 5.70
CA ALA A 105 -10.02 3.79 7.11
C ALA A 105 -11.18 4.26 7.99
N ASP A 106 -11.55 3.47 8.99
CA ASP A 106 -12.43 3.92 10.08
C ASP A 106 -11.57 4.40 11.26
N LEU A 107 -11.11 5.65 11.15
CA LEU A 107 -10.22 6.24 12.13
C LEU A 107 -10.98 6.61 13.41
N PRO A 108 -10.50 6.19 14.59
CA PRO A 108 -11.00 6.72 15.86
C PRO A 108 -10.87 8.23 15.91
N MET A 109 -11.85 8.92 16.50
CA MET A 109 -11.91 10.38 16.56
C MET A 109 -10.62 11.02 17.14
N MET A 110 -9.99 10.36 18.11
CA MET A 110 -8.72 10.79 18.68
C MET A 110 -7.59 10.84 17.65
N MET A 111 -7.48 9.84 16.77
CA MET A 111 -6.45 9.81 15.73
C MET A 111 -6.69 10.86 14.64
N GLN A 112 -7.95 11.12 14.30
CA GLN A 112 -8.31 12.18 13.36
C GLN A 112 -7.84 13.55 13.88
N MET A 113 -8.07 13.85 15.16
CA MET A 113 -7.60 15.08 15.80
C MET A 113 -6.06 15.18 15.85
N MET A 114 -5.35 14.06 15.91
CA MET A 114 -3.88 14.00 15.85
C MET A 114 -3.32 14.09 14.42
N GLY A 115 -4.17 14.30 13.41
CA GLY A 115 -3.74 14.45 12.02
C GLY A 115 -3.39 13.14 11.33
N ALA A 116 -3.91 12.00 11.80
CA ALA A 116 -3.70 10.69 11.17
C ALA A 116 -4.09 10.66 9.69
N GLU A 117 -5.05 11.49 9.27
CA GLU A 117 -5.39 11.64 7.85
C GLU A 117 -4.21 12.06 6.96
N LYS A 118 -3.38 12.99 7.45
CA LYS A 118 -2.20 13.47 6.72
C LYS A 118 -1.12 12.40 6.70
N LEU A 119 -1.03 11.60 7.76
CA LEU A 119 -0.14 10.45 7.82
C LEU A 119 -0.52 9.41 6.75
N LEU A 120 -1.81 9.03 6.68
CA LEU A 120 -2.31 8.08 5.69
C LEU A 120 -2.02 8.58 4.27
N GLN A 121 -2.32 9.84 3.97
CA GLN A 121 -1.99 10.41 2.67
C GLN A 121 -0.49 10.34 2.38
N GLY A 122 0.37 10.72 3.34
CA GLY A 122 1.81 10.67 3.17
C GLY A 122 2.37 9.26 2.96
N GLN A 123 1.74 8.23 3.54
CA GLN A 123 2.07 6.83 3.28
C GLN A 123 1.73 6.42 1.85
N LEU A 124 0.55 6.80 1.36
CA LEU A 124 0.16 6.53 -0.03
C LEU A 124 1.09 7.24 -1.02
N ASP A 125 1.40 8.51 -0.78
CA ASP A 125 2.27 9.30 -1.64
C ASP A 125 3.70 8.71 -1.68
N SER A 126 4.24 8.31 -0.53
CA SER A 126 5.57 7.69 -0.43
C SER A 126 5.63 6.33 -1.13
N ALA A 127 4.62 5.49 -0.90
CA ALA A 127 4.53 4.18 -1.54
C ALA A 127 4.41 4.32 -3.08
N LEU A 128 3.55 5.24 -3.54
CA LEU A 128 3.36 5.49 -4.96
C LEU A 128 4.64 6.00 -5.62
N ALA A 129 5.31 6.97 -5.00
CA ALA A 129 6.56 7.51 -5.52
C ALA A 129 7.63 6.41 -5.67
N ARG A 130 7.74 5.52 -4.67
CA ARG A 130 8.70 4.43 -4.72
C ARG A 130 8.34 3.37 -5.76
N ILE A 131 7.05 3.06 -5.94
CA ILE A 131 6.58 2.17 -7.02
C ILE A 131 6.88 2.78 -8.40
N GLN A 132 6.68 4.09 -8.58
CA GLN A 132 7.03 4.78 -9.82
C GLN A 132 8.52 4.69 -10.14
N GLU A 133 9.38 4.85 -9.12
CA GLU A 133 10.83 4.69 -9.28
C GLU A 133 11.19 3.26 -9.70
N LEU A 134 10.68 2.25 -8.99
CA LEU A 134 10.90 0.84 -9.33
C LEU A 134 10.40 0.50 -10.75
N ALA A 135 9.28 1.09 -11.18
CA ALA A 135 8.75 0.95 -12.52
C ALA A 135 9.72 1.54 -13.57
N GLY A 136 10.24 2.74 -13.33
CA GLY A 136 11.22 3.40 -14.19
C GLY A 136 12.55 2.65 -14.28
N GLU A 137 12.92 1.94 -13.21
CA GLU A 137 14.13 1.09 -13.16
C GLU A 137 13.92 -0.33 -13.73
N GLY A 138 12.70 -0.69 -14.14
CA GLY A 138 12.40 -2.04 -14.63
C GLY A 138 12.43 -3.13 -13.56
N LYS A 139 12.22 -2.78 -12.27
CA LYS A 139 12.27 -3.71 -11.13
C LYS A 139 10.90 -4.28 -10.73
N LEU A 140 9.86 -3.99 -11.52
CA LEU A 140 8.50 -4.51 -11.30
C LEU A 140 8.14 -5.70 -12.21
N SER A 141 9.02 -6.10 -13.12
CA SER A 141 8.85 -7.21 -14.06
C SER A 141 9.52 -8.50 -13.60
#